data_AF-A0A7C4U3Z2-F1
#
_entry.id   AF-A0A7C4U3Z2-F1
#
_cell.length_a   1.000
_cell.length_b   1.000
_cell.length_c   1.000
_cell.angle_alpha   90.00
_cell.angle_beta   90.00
_cell.angle_gamma   90.00
#
_symmetry.space_group_name_H-M   'P 1'
#
loop_
_entity.id
_entity.type
_entity.pdbx_description
1 polymer ?
#
loop_
_entity_poly.entity_id
_entity_poly.type
_entity_poly.pdbx_seq_one_letter_code
_entity_poly.pdbx_strand_id
1 'polypeptide(L)' 'TANLTAFQRENFTKVDVLPNDEINPLFEATIQATEEAIINAMVAAETMEGINGNKAYGLPHKLVIDILKKYNRTK' A
#
# COMPACT_ATOMS: atom_id res chain seq x y z
N THR A 1 3.01 -15.37 -8.52
CA THR A 1 1.98 -15.85 -7.58
C THR A 1 2.21 -17.34 -7.33
N ALA A 2 1.91 -17.87 -6.14
CA ALA A 2 2.45 -19.16 -5.66
C ALA A 2 2.02 -20.40 -6.47
N ASN A 3 0.77 -20.44 -6.98
CA ASN A 3 0.22 -21.58 -7.70
C ASN A 3 -0.05 -21.23 -9.17
N LEU A 4 0.99 -21.05 -9.98
CA LEU A 4 0.89 -20.53 -11.35
C LEU A 4 0.03 -21.39 -12.30
N THR A 5 0.02 -22.71 -12.11
CA THR A 5 -0.68 -23.67 -12.98
C THR A 5 -1.95 -24.25 -12.35
N ALA A 6 -2.39 -23.72 -11.20
CA ALA A 6 -3.57 -24.24 -10.49
C ALA A 6 -4.86 -24.05 -11.28
N PHE A 7 -4.98 -22.99 -12.06
CA PHE A 7 -6.17 -22.75 -12.87
C PHE A 7 -6.08 -23.49 -14.21
N GLN A 8 -6.71 -24.67 -14.29
CA GLN A 8 -6.91 -25.45 -15.51
C GLN A 8 -8.13 -26.38 -15.37
N ARG A 9 -8.61 -26.98 -16.47
CA ARG A 9 -9.87 -27.76 -16.50
C ARG A 9 -9.73 -29.23 -16.90
N GLU A 10 -8.56 -29.67 -17.31
CA GLU A 10 -8.33 -30.98 -17.95
C GLU A 10 -7.82 -32.05 -16.99
N ASN A 11 -6.95 -31.68 -16.05
CA ASN A 11 -6.22 -32.63 -15.21
C ASN A 11 -6.41 -32.35 -13.72
N PHE A 12 -5.98 -33.26 -12.85
CA PHE A 12 -5.83 -32.95 -11.42
C PHE A 12 -4.58 -32.10 -11.18
N THR A 13 -4.70 -31.04 -10.37
CA THR A 13 -3.56 -30.20 -9.98
C THR A 13 -3.34 -30.26 -8.47
N LYS A 14 -2.08 -30.39 -8.07
CA LYS A 14 -1.66 -30.20 -6.69
C LYS A 14 -1.48 -28.69 -6.43
N VAL A 15 -1.98 -28.22 -5.29
CA VAL A 15 -1.80 -26.84 -4.82
C VAL A 15 -1.01 -26.85 -3.52
N ASP A 16 -0.10 -25.89 -3.41
CA ASP A 16 0.60 -25.62 -2.16
C ASP A 16 -0.13 -24.47 -1.44
N VAL A 17 -0.46 -24.70 -0.18
CA VAL A 17 -1.23 -23.76 0.65
C VAL A 17 -0.56 -23.61 2.01
N LEU A 18 -0.61 -22.39 2.56
CA LEU A 18 -0.27 -22.17 3.96
C LEU A 18 -1.45 -22.61 4.83
N PRO A 19 -1.20 -23.25 5.99
CA PRO A 19 -2.23 -23.49 6.98
C PRO A 19 -2.86 -22.18 7.46
N ASN A 20 -4.16 -22.17 7.72
CA ASN A 20 -4.88 -20.97 8.16
C ASN A 20 -4.29 -20.36 9.45
N ASP A 21 -3.74 -21.18 10.35
CA ASP A 21 -3.15 -20.68 11.60
C ASP A 21 -1.84 -19.91 11.37
N GLU A 22 -1.21 -20.08 10.21
CA GLU A 22 0.09 -19.51 9.84
C GLU A 22 -0.04 -18.28 8.91
N ILE A 23 -1.25 -17.88 8.49
CA ILE A 23 -1.43 -16.76 7.54
C ILE A 23 -1.55 -15.40 8.22
N ASN A 24 -1.64 -15.33 9.56
CA ASN A 24 -1.74 -14.05 10.27
C ASN A 24 -0.61 -13.06 9.92
N PRO A 25 0.66 -13.47 9.79
CA PRO A 25 1.72 -12.57 9.32
C PRO A 25 1.48 -11.99 7.92
N LEU A 26 0.81 -12.72 7.02
CA LEU A 26 0.45 -12.20 5.70
C LEU A 26 -0.65 -11.13 5.78
N PHE A 27 -1.61 -11.28 6.70
CA PHE A 27 -2.63 -10.26 6.94
C PHE A 27 -2.01 -8.99 7.51
N GLU A 28 -1.15 -9.12 8.52
CA GLU A 28 -0.41 -7.98 9.09
C GLU A 28 0.45 -7.28 8.02
N ALA A 29 1.20 -8.05 7.23
CA ALA A 29 2.02 -7.51 6.15
C ALA A 29 1.16 -6.80 5.10
N THR A 30 -0.02 -7.33 4.77
CA THR A 30 -0.94 -6.68 3.82
C THR A 30 -1.48 -5.36 4.36
N ILE A 31 -1.80 -5.30 5.65
CA ILE A 31 -2.22 -4.06 6.32
C ILE A 31 -1.11 -3.02 6.22
N GLN A 32 0.11 -3.37 6.65
CA GLN A 32 1.26 -2.47 6.64
C GLN A 32 1.60 -1.99 5.23
N ALA A 33 1.63 -2.90 4.25
CA ALA A 33 1.92 -2.56 2.87
C ALA A 33 0.85 -1.63 2.26
N THR A 34 -0.42 -1.83 2.62
CA THR A 34 -1.52 -0.97 2.12
C THR A 34 -1.45 0.42 2.76
N GLU A 35 -1.22 0.50 4.07
CA GLU A 35 -1.05 1.77 4.78
C GLU A 35 0.09 2.58 4.16
N GLU A 36 1.27 1.96 4.02
CA GLU A 36 2.46 2.61 3.51
C GLU A 36 2.35 2.95 2.01
N ALA A 37 1.64 2.13 1.20
CA ALA A 37 1.39 2.44 -0.20
C ALA A 37 0.54 3.72 -0.38
N ILE A 38 -0.47 3.91 0.45
CA ILE A 38 -1.31 5.12 0.43
C ILE A 38 -0.47 6.35 0.83
N ILE A 39 0.30 6.24 1.91
CA ILE A 39 1.17 7.34 2.36
C ILE A 39 2.21 7.70 1.28
N ASN A 40 2.86 6.70 0.67
CA ASN A 40 3.82 6.94 -0.40
C ASN A 40 3.21 7.61 -1.63
N ALA A 41 1.99 7.21 -2.01
CA ALA A 41 1.29 7.86 -3.12
C ALA A 41 1.06 9.35 -2.85
N MET A 42 0.66 9.72 -1.63
CA MET A 42 0.45 11.13 -1.26
C MET A 42 1.76 11.91 -1.11
N VAL A 43 2.82 11.29 -0.59
CA VAL A 43 4.13 11.92 -0.43
C VAL A 43 4.79 12.17 -1.78
N ALA A 44 4.69 11.23 -2.71
CA ALA A 44 5.26 11.34 -4.05
C ALA A 44 4.43 12.22 -5.01
N ALA A 45 3.17 12.49 -4.70
CA ALA A 45 2.29 13.28 -5.55
C ALA A 45 2.80 14.72 -5.73
N GLU A 46 2.88 15.14 -6.99
CA GLU A 46 3.21 16.52 -7.36
C GLU A 46 1.95 17.38 -7.42
N THR A 47 2.11 18.70 -7.25
CA THR A 47 0.99 19.63 -7.50
C THR A 47 0.65 19.63 -8.98
N MET A 48 -0.60 19.37 -9.32
CA MET A 48 -1.07 19.33 -10.70
C MET A 48 -2.26 20.26 -10.93
N GLU A 49 -2.39 20.72 -12.17
CA GLU A 49 -3.57 21.43 -12.67
C GLU A 49 -4.30 20.54 -13.67
N GLY A 50 -5.61 20.39 -13.46
CA GLY A 50 -6.50 19.60 -14.30
C GLY A 50 -7.43 20.47 -15.13
N ILE A 51 -8.47 19.86 -15.70
CA ILE A 51 -9.46 20.56 -16.51
C ILE A 51 -10.16 21.68 -15.73
N ASN A 52 -10.54 22.75 -16.42
CA ASN A 52 -11.25 23.91 -15.86
C ASN A 52 -10.48 24.67 -14.76
N GLY A 53 -9.14 24.62 -14.77
CA GLY A 53 -8.31 25.30 -13.78
C GLY A 53 -8.36 24.66 -12.38
N ASN A 54 -8.86 23.42 -12.28
CA ASN A 54 -8.86 22.69 -11.02
C ASN A 54 -7.43 22.38 -10.60
N LYS A 55 -7.06 22.69 -9.36
CA LYS A 55 -5.70 22.48 -8.86
C LYS A 55 -5.70 21.54 -7.67
N ALA A 56 -4.93 20.46 -7.79
CA ALA A 56 -4.68 19.51 -6.71
C ALA A 56 -3.24 19.72 -6.23
N TYR A 57 -3.09 20.16 -4.98
CA TYR A 57 -1.77 20.40 -4.39
C TYR A 57 -1.19 19.10 -3.84
N GLY A 58 0.08 18.86 -4.15
CA GLY A 58 0.87 17.83 -3.47
C GLY A 58 1.03 18.15 -1.99
N LEU A 59 1.37 17.14 -1.19
CA LEU A 59 1.53 17.34 0.25
C LEU A 59 2.65 18.35 0.55
N PRO A 60 2.42 19.35 1.43
CA PRO A 60 3.46 20.28 1.85
C PRO A 60 4.40 19.61 2.86
N HIS A 61 5.43 18.89 2.37
CA HIS A 61 6.29 18.02 3.19
C HIS A 61 6.84 18.68 4.45
N LYS A 62 7.26 19.95 4.39
CA LYS A 62 7.76 20.68 5.55
C LYS A 62 6.70 20.83 6.66
N LEU A 63 5.47 21.21 6.29
CA LEU A 63 4.36 21.34 7.24
C LEU A 63 3.98 19.98 7.84
N VAL A 64 4.02 18.92 7.04
CA VAL A 64 3.79 17.56 7.53
C VAL A 64 4.85 17.18 8.57
N ILE A 65 6.13 17.44 8.32
CA ILE A 65 7.21 17.19 9.28
C ILE A 65 7.00 18.00 10.56
N ASP A 66 6.64 19.28 10.45
CA ASP A 66 6.38 20.14 11.62
C ASP A 66 5.23 19.60 12.48
N ILE A 67 4.16 19.09 11.85
CA ILE A 67 3.05 18.42 12.55
C ILE A 67 3.54 17.15 13.25
N LEU A 68 4.31 16.30 12.56
CA LEU A 68 4.83 15.06 13.15
C LEU A 68 5.75 15.36 14.35
N LYS A 69 6.56 16.42 14.30
CA LYS A 69 7.38 16.90 15.43
C LYS A 69 6.51 17.37 16.59
N LYS A 70 5.45 18.14 16.32
CA LYS A 70 4.49 18.60 17.34
C LYS A 70 3.88 17.44 18.13
N TYR A 71 3.67 16.29 17.49
CA TYR A 71 3.15 15.07 18.13
C TYR A 71 4.23 14.05 18.51
N ASN A 72 5.51 14.44 18.55
CA ASN A 72 6.65 13.59 18.93
C ASN A 72 6.76 12.28 18.12
N ARG A 73 6.41 12.32 16.83
CA ARG A 73 6.52 11.18 15.92
C ARG A 73 7.82 11.16 15.10
N THR A 74 8.60 12.25 15.14
CA THR A 74 9.89 12.40 14.44
C THR A 74 10.76 13.46 15.14
N LYS A 75 12.08 13.43 14.94
CA LYS A 75 13.07 14.35 15.55
C LYS A 75 13.35 15.57 14.66
#